data_AF-A0A4S3FXF0-F1
#
_entry.id   AF-A0A4S3FXF0-F1
#
_cell.length_a   1.000
_cell.length_b   1.000
_cell.length_c   1.000
_cell.angle_alpha   90.00
_cell.angle_beta   90.00
_cell.angle_gamma   90.00
#
_symmetry.space_group_name_H-M   'P 1'
#
loop_
_entity.id
_entity.type
_entity.pdbx_description
1 polymer ?
#
loop_
_entity_poly.entity_id
_entity_poly.type
_entity_poly.pdbx_seq_one_letter_code
_entity_poly.pdbx_strand_id
1 'polypeptide(L)'
;MGTDPALIDKLGALAAHVVEEALASGLSWDQAITAFGIASKAIAAQAATQGVGTLDQCTQHAQERLKVGMEQGPEVLKAWLR
;
A
#
# COMPACT_ATOMS: atom_id res chain seq x y z
N MET A 1 -1.19 12.31 9.23
CA MET A 1 0.02 11.50 9.48
C MET A 1 1.09 12.46 9.96
N GLY A 2 1.76 12.16 11.08
CA GLY A 2 2.88 12.98 11.54
C GLY A 2 3.95 13.05 10.45
N THR A 3 4.52 14.23 10.25
CA THR A 3 5.57 14.54 9.27
C THR A 3 6.89 13.87 9.68
N ASP A 4 6.98 12.55 9.59
CA ASP A 4 8.24 11.81 9.67
C ASP A 4 8.77 11.60 8.25
N PRO A 5 9.82 12.33 7.82
CA PRO A 5 10.39 12.18 6.49
C PRO A 5 10.87 10.74 6.21
N ALA A 6 11.40 10.04 7.22
CA ALA A 6 11.88 8.68 7.04
C ALA A 6 10.75 7.69 6.76
N LEU A 7 9.55 7.96 7.28
CA LEU A 7 8.35 7.18 6.94
C LEU A 7 7.90 7.45 5.50
N ILE A 8 7.93 8.71 5.07
CA ILE A 8 7.57 9.10 3.70
C ILE A 8 8.52 8.41 2.69
N ASP A 9 9.83 8.41 2.95
CA ASP A 9 10.81 7.78 2.07
C ASP A 9 10.59 6.27 1.94
N LYS A 10 10.28 5.58 3.05
CA LYS A 10 9.97 4.14 3.06
C LYS A 10 8.68 3.82 2.30
N LEU A 11 7.66 4.65 2.46
CA LEU A 11 6.39 4.49 1.72
C LEU A 11 6.61 4.72 0.21
N GLY A 12 7.40 5.74 -0.16
CA GLY A 12 7.78 6.01 -1.55
C GLY A 12 8.57 4.88 -2.19
N ALA A 13 9.58 4.34 -1.48
CA ALA A 13 10.39 3.22 -1.97
C ALA A 13 9.55 1.96 -2.21
N LEU A 14 8.67 1.62 -1.26
CA LEU A 14 7.77 0.47 -1.42
C LEU A 14 6.78 0.68 -2.57
N ALA A 15 6.22 1.89 -2.70
CA ALA A 15 5.32 2.22 -3.80
C ALA A 15 6.02 2.11 -5.17
N ALA A 16 7.28 2.55 -5.28
CA ALA A 16 8.07 2.42 -6.50
C ALA A 16 8.25 0.94 -6.89
N HIS A 17 8.67 0.08 -5.96
CA HIS A 17 8.81 -1.35 -6.22
C HIS A 17 7.49 -2.02 -6.63
N VAL A 18 6.39 -1.62 -6.01
CA VAL A 18 5.05 -2.12 -6.35
C VAL A 18 4.66 -1.74 -7.78
N VAL A 19 5.00 -0.53 -8.22
CA VAL A 19 4.79 -0.07 -9.61
C VAL A 19 5.68 -0.84 -10.58
N GLU A 20 6.97 -1.00 -10.26
CA GLU A 20 7.92 -1.78 -11.08
C GLU A 20 7.43 -3.21 -11.30
N GLU A 21 7.01 -3.89 -10.23
CA GLU A 21 6.50 -5.26 -10.30
C GLU A 21 5.20 -5.34 -11.10
N ALA A 22 4.27 -4.39 -10.91
CA ALA A 22 3.05 -4.34 -11.70
C ALA A 22 3.33 -4.16 -13.20
N LEU A 23 4.26 -3.29 -13.57
CA LEU A 23 4.66 -3.08 -14.96
C LEU A 23 5.35 -4.32 -15.55
N ALA A 24 6.13 -5.06 -14.75
CA ALA A 24 6.82 -6.28 -15.18
C ALA A 24 5.90 -7.52 -15.26
N SER A 25 4.78 -7.53 -14.53
CA SER A 25 3.90 -8.70 -14.39
C SER A 25 3.13 -9.10 -15.65
N GLY A 26 3.02 -8.22 -16.66
CA GLY A 26 2.17 -8.42 -17.83
C GLY A 26 0.66 -8.30 -17.54
N LEU A 27 0.28 -7.92 -16.32
CA LEU A 27 -1.10 -7.63 -15.95
C LEU A 27 -1.56 -6.30 -16.54
N SER A 28 -2.87 -6.18 -16.79
CA SER A 28 -3.46 -4.85 -17.00
C SER A 28 -3.42 -4.03 -15.71
N TRP A 29 -3.53 -2.71 -15.84
CA TRP A 29 -3.58 -1.82 -14.67
C TRP A 29 -4.73 -2.17 -13.71
N ASP A 30 -5.91 -2.56 -14.22
CA ASP A 30 -7.05 -3.03 -13.41
C ASP A 30 -6.73 -4.31 -12.62
N GLN A 31 -6.04 -5.26 -13.27
CA GLN A 31 -5.62 -6.51 -12.64
C GLN A 31 -4.54 -6.29 -11.59
N ALA A 32 -3.58 -5.39 -11.85
CA ALA A 32 -2.56 -4.99 -10.89
C ALA A 32 -3.19 -4.34 -9.63
N ILE A 33 -4.15 -3.42 -9.81
CA ILE A 33 -4.90 -2.83 -8.69
C ILE A 33 -5.65 -3.91 -7.91
N THR A 34 -6.26 -4.88 -8.60
CA THR A 34 -6.94 -6.02 -7.94
C THR A 34 -5.97 -6.84 -7.11
N ALA A 35 -4.77 -7.12 -7.63
CA ALA A 35 -3.71 -7.83 -6.90
C ALA A 35 -3.27 -7.06 -5.65
N PHE A 36 -3.18 -5.72 -5.71
CA PHE A 36 -2.88 -4.90 -4.53
C PHE A 36 -3.98 -4.95 -3.47
N GLY A 37 -5.25 -5.03 -3.88
CA GLY A 37 -6.36 -5.28 -2.94
C GLY A 37 -6.21 -6.62 -2.21
N ILE A 38 -5.83 -7.69 -2.94
CA ILE A 38 -5.57 -9.01 -2.35
C ILE A 38 -4.40 -8.94 -1.36
N ALA A 39 -3.27 -8.34 -1.77
CA ALA A 39 -2.09 -8.17 -0.92
C ALA A 39 -2.41 -7.39 0.36
N SER A 40 -3.20 -6.32 0.24
CA SER A 40 -3.62 -5.49 1.37
C SER A 40 -4.46 -6.28 2.39
N LYS A 41 -5.39 -7.13 1.92
CA LYS A 41 -6.15 -8.02 2.80
C LYS A 41 -5.25 -9.07 3.46
N ALA A 42 -4.26 -9.60 2.75
CA ALA A 42 -3.30 -10.55 3.32
C ALA A 42 -2.44 -9.91 4.42
N ILE A 43 -1.97 -8.67 4.22
CA ILE A 43 -1.26 -7.89 5.25
C ILE A 43 -2.16 -7.67 6.48
N ALA A 44 -3.43 -7.30 6.27
CA ALA A 44 -4.40 -7.15 7.35
C ALA A 44 -4.61 -8.44 8.14
N ALA A 45 -4.74 -9.58 7.44
CA ALA A 45 -4.85 -10.88 8.09
C ALA A 45 -3.61 -11.20 8.92
N GLN A 46 -2.41 -10.90 8.40
CA GLN A 46 -1.18 -11.06 9.15
C GLN A 46 -1.14 -10.19 10.42
N ALA A 47 -1.58 -8.93 10.35
CA ALA A 47 -1.68 -8.06 11.52
C ALA A 47 -2.66 -8.63 12.59
N ALA A 48 -3.78 -9.21 12.15
CA ALA A 48 -4.72 -9.87 13.06
C ALA A 48 -4.07 -11.08 13.77
N THR A 49 -3.26 -11.89 13.06
CA THR A 49 -2.52 -13.00 13.71
C THR A 49 -1.50 -12.55 14.75
N GLN A 50 -1.06 -11.28 14.67
CA GLN A 50 -0.14 -10.67 15.64
C GLN A 50 -0.88 -10.01 16.81
N GLY A 51 -2.21 -10.12 16.88
CA GLY A 51 -3.01 -9.60 17.99
C GLY A 51 -3.35 -8.10 17.90
N VAL A 52 -3.17 -7.47 16.73
CA VAL A 52 -3.52 -6.05 16.51
C VAL A 52 -5.03 -5.80 16.62
N GLY A 53 -5.85 -6.80 16.30
CA GLY A 53 -7.32 -6.75 16.33
C GLY A 53 -7.93 -8.00 15.71
N THR A 54 -9.25 -8.01 15.52
CA THR A 54 -9.91 -9.08 14.75
C THR A 54 -9.59 -8.94 13.25
N LEU A 55 -9.76 -10.03 12.48
CA LEU A 55 -9.57 -10.00 11.03
C LEU A 55 -10.43 -8.92 10.35
N ASP A 56 -11.68 -8.77 10.78
CA ASP A 56 -12.60 -7.78 10.23
C ASP A 56 -12.14 -6.36 10.54
N GLN A 57 -11.72 -6.09 11.78
CA GLN A 57 -11.18 -4.79 12.19
C GLN A 57 -9.92 -4.43 11.39
N CYS A 58 -8.99 -5.38 11.25
CA CYS A 58 -7.76 -5.15 10.47
C CYS A 58 -8.07 -4.97 8.97
N THR A 59 -9.03 -5.71 8.42
CA THR A 59 -9.43 -5.59 7.00
C THR A 59 -10.09 -4.24 6.73
N GLN A 60 -11.01 -3.81 7.60
CA GLN A 60 -11.61 -2.48 7.50
C GLN A 60 -10.53 -1.39 7.60
N HIS A 61 -9.61 -1.52 8.55
CA HIS A 61 -8.52 -0.55 8.68
C HIS A 61 -7.62 -0.51 7.43
N ALA A 62 -7.33 -1.65 6.80
CA ALA A 62 -6.57 -1.70 5.57
C ALA A 62 -7.28 -0.99 4.40
N GLN A 63 -8.61 -1.10 4.29
CA GLN A 63 -9.39 -0.37 3.29
C GLN A 63 -9.29 1.15 3.50
N GLU A 64 -9.41 1.61 4.75
CA GLU A 64 -9.24 3.01 5.12
C GLU A 64 -7.84 3.52 4.76
N ARG A 65 -6.79 2.72 5.04
CA ARG A 65 -5.41 3.07 4.72
C ARG A 65 -5.11 3.10 3.23
N LEU A 66 -5.69 2.18 2.46
CA LEU A 66 -5.60 2.21 0.99
C LEU A 66 -6.23 3.49 0.44
N LYS A 67 -7.43 3.85 0.91
CA LYS A 67 -8.08 5.09 0.49
C LYS A 67 -7.22 6.32 0.81
N VAL A 68 -6.70 6.39 2.04
CA VAL A 68 -5.77 7.47 2.44
C VAL A 68 -4.54 7.50 1.53
N GLY A 69 -3.95 6.34 1.21
CA GLY A 69 -2.79 6.24 0.31
C GLY A 69 -3.09 6.70 -1.12
N MET A 70 -4.28 6.43 -1.66
CA MET A 70 -4.70 6.94 -2.96
C MET A 70 -4.93 8.45 -2.97
N GLU A 71 -5.29 9.03 -1.82
CA GLU A 71 -5.43 10.48 -1.62
C GLU A 71 -4.07 11.16 -1.36
N GLN A 72 -3.06 10.41 -0.91
CA GLN A 72 -1.68 10.89 -0.88
C GLN A 72 -1.18 11.00 -2.33
N GLY A 73 -1.12 12.24 -2.84
CA GLY A 73 -0.78 12.52 -4.23
C GLY A 73 0.59 12.02 -4.67
N PRO A 74 0.92 12.14 -5.98
CA PRO A 74 2.16 11.66 -6.58
C PRO A 74 3.43 12.28 -5.99
N GLU A 75 3.33 13.25 -5.07
CA GLU A 75 4.47 13.83 -4.35
C GLU A 75 5.28 12.79 -3.55
N VAL A 76 4.62 11.74 -3.04
CA VAL A 76 5.30 10.60 -2.39
C VAL A 76 6.15 9.79 -3.39
N LEU A 77 5.73 9.75 -4.66
CA LEU A 77 6.46 9.12 -5.77
C LEU A 77 7.48 10.06 -6.42
N LYS A 78 7.22 11.38 -6.46
CA LYS A 78 8.08 12.40 -7.08
C LYS A 78 9.41 12.58 -6.36
N ALA A 79 9.52 12.17 -5.09
CA ALA A 79 10.81 12.09 -4.40
C ALA A 79 11.72 10.98 -4.98
N TRP A 80 11.14 9.97 -5.64
CA TRP A 80 11.84 8.77 -6.12
C TRP A 80 12.01 8.70 -7.66
N LEU A 81 11.17 9.38 -8.42
CA LEU A 81 11.28 9.47 -9.90
C LEU A 81 12.19 10.62 -10.40
N ARG A 82 13.06 11.16 -9.54
CA ARG A 82 14.03 12.22 -9.88
C ARG A 82 15.43 11.66 -10.06
#